data_AF-A0A8C5WAQ9-F1
#
_entry.id   AF-A0A8C5WAQ9-F1
#
_cell.length_a   1.000
_cell.length_b   1.000
_cell.length_c   1.000
_cell.angle_alpha   90.00
_cell.angle_beta   90.00
_cell.angle_gamma   90.00
#
_symmetry.space_group_name_H-M   'P 1'
#
loop_
_entity.id
_entity.type
_entity.pdbx_description
1 polymer ?
#
loop_
_entity_poly.entity_id
_entity_poly.type
_entity_poly.pdbx_seq_one_letter_code
_entity_poly.pdbx_strand_id
1 'polypeptide(L)'
;KLTSKIGFTWSENRNISFNDKKFVIKPIDKKPPDFVINKRTLQLCMGNHELYMSRRKPDTIVVQQMKAQAQEEKPQKQLEQQQLETEKKRREKEQMIREKEELMLRLQDYEEKTKKAEKELPEQIQRALQLQERKRAQEEAERLEEEADCVAALQATEELERQAVDQVKGQEQLAAELAEYAAKIALVEEVRRCKKDEVEEWQHRAKEAQDDLVKTKEELHLMMTAPLPLPPRMYEPVGYRVQEGLQDEGAESMGYSAKLCIEGILDYRNEENQENERVQRQLLTLSNELSQGDTKQWIDEFEAM
;
A
#
# COMPACT_ATOMS: atom_id res chain seq x y z
N LYS A 1 71.29 17.69 3.65
CA LYS A 1 71.42 19.06 4.22
C LYS A 1 71.04 19.11 5.71
N LEU A 2 70.17 18.23 6.23
CA LEU A 2 69.73 18.24 7.63
C LEU A 2 70.87 18.06 8.65
N THR A 3 71.83 17.17 8.36
CA THR A 3 73.05 16.99 9.14
C THR A 3 74.23 17.75 8.52
N SER A 4 74.90 18.57 9.33
CA SER A 4 76.14 19.29 8.98
C SER A 4 77.37 18.48 9.38
N LYS A 5 78.31 18.26 8.43
CA LYS A 5 79.56 17.51 8.69
C LYS A 5 80.62 18.31 9.46
N ILE A 6 80.57 19.64 9.41
CA ILE A 6 81.49 20.58 10.07
C ILE A 6 80.63 21.74 10.57
N GLY A 7 80.93 22.25 11.77
CA GLY A 7 80.32 23.45 12.34
C GLY A 7 81.32 24.20 13.22
N PHE A 8 81.12 25.50 13.36
CA PHE A 8 81.88 26.38 14.24
C PHE A 8 80.89 27.08 15.18
N THR A 9 81.15 27.14 16.49
CA THR A 9 80.25 27.87 17.40
C THR A 9 80.57 29.36 17.35
N TRP A 10 79.54 30.21 17.53
CA TRP A 10 79.73 31.66 17.57
C TRP A 10 80.61 32.13 18.75
N SER A 11 80.88 31.26 19.72
CA SER A 11 81.82 31.45 20.84
C SER A 11 83.29 31.26 20.47
N GLU A 12 83.62 30.46 19.45
CA GLU A 12 85.01 30.21 19.04
C GLU A 12 85.62 31.36 18.23
N ASN A 13 84.78 32.27 17.70
CA ASN A 13 85.15 33.25 16.69
C ASN A 13 85.44 34.62 17.32
N ARG A 14 86.71 35.06 17.25
CA ARG A 14 87.20 36.32 17.81
C ARG A 14 86.95 37.54 16.93
N ASN A 15 86.98 37.36 15.60
CA ASN A 15 86.69 38.39 14.61
C ASN A 15 86.21 37.73 13.31
N ILE A 16 85.26 38.35 12.60
CA ILE A 16 84.71 37.89 11.33
C ILE A 16 84.85 39.04 10.34
N SER A 17 85.71 38.87 9.35
CA SER A 17 86.15 39.95 8.45
C SER A 17 86.16 39.53 6.98
N PHE A 18 86.02 40.49 6.08
CA PHE A 18 86.02 40.27 4.63
C PHE A 18 86.88 41.33 3.94
N ASN A 19 87.67 40.91 2.96
CA ASN A 19 88.50 41.79 2.13
C ASN A 19 88.37 41.36 0.67
N ASP A 20 87.60 42.12 -0.10
CA ASP A 20 87.23 42.05 -1.53
C ASP A 20 86.82 40.69 -2.14
N LYS A 21 87.60 39.63 -1.92
CA LYS A 21 87.30 38.25 -2.37
C LYS A 21 87.61 37.17 -1.32
N LYS A 22 88.16 37.54 -0.15
CA LYS A 22 88.50 36.60 0.94
C LYS A 22 87.70 36.88 2.21
N PHE A 23 87.24 35.81 2.86
CA PHE A 23 86.53 35.84 4.13
C PHE A 23 87.38 35.16 5.20
N VAL A 24 87.67 35.90 6.28
CA VAL A 24 88.56 35.48 7.36
C VAL A 24 87.80 35.55 8.67
N ILE A 25 87.27 34.39 9.10
CA ILE A 25 86.97 34.13 10.50
C ILE A 25 88.32 33.93 11.20
N LYS A 26 88.60 34.70 12.24
CA LYS A 26 89.72 34.45 13.14
C LYS A 26 89.18 33.73 14.37
N PRO A 27 89.36 32.41 14.52
CA PRO A 27 89.06 31.74 15.78
C PRO A 27 90.00 32.26 16.88
N ILE A 28 89.65 32.05 18.14
CA ILE A 28 90.37 32.65 19.27
C ILE A 28 91.85 32.24 19.33
N ASP A 29 92.22 31.02 18.92
CA ASP A 29 93.48 30.37 19.32
C ASP A 29 94.42 29.88 18.18
N LYS A 30 93.96 29.75 16.91
CA LYS A 30 94.79 29.19 15.81
C LYS A 30 94.65 29.93 14.49
N LYS A 31 95.65 29.79 13.60
CA LYS A 31 95.61 30.32 12.22
C LYS A 31 94.39 29.73 11.49
N PRO A 32 93.47 30.55 10.95
CA PRO A 32 92.28 30.03 10.29
C PRO A 32 92.58 29.46 8.90
N PRO A 33 91.72 28.54 8.39
CA PRO A 33 91.60 28.30 6.96
C PRO A 33 91.01 29.54 6.28
N ASP A 34 91.60 29.96 5.15
CA ASP A 34 90.99 30.98 4.28
C ASP A 34 89.75 30.39 3.59
N PHE A 35 88.61 31.06 3.69
CA PHE A 35 87.40 30.70 2.96
C PHE A 35 87.00 31.83 1.97
N VAL A 36 86.37 31.46 0.86
CA VAL A 36 85.79 32.40 -0.11
C VAL A 36 84.27 32.37 0.05
N ILE A 37 83.69 33.45 0.56
CA ILE A 37 82.27 33.53 0.93
C ILE A 37 81.66 34.85 0.45
N ASN A 38 80.43 34.79 -0.07
CA ASN A 38 79.70 35.94 -0.64
C ASN A 38 79.31 36.99 0.41
N LYS A 39 79.29 38.27 0.00
CA LYS A 39 78.95 39.44 0.83
C LYS A 39 77.63 39.32 1.61
N ARG A 40 76.60 38.68 1.04
CA ARG A 40 75.31 38.41 1.71
C ARG A 40 75.47 37.47 2.91
N THR A 41 76.31 36.44 2.79
CA THR A 41 76.57 35.49 3.87
C THR A 41 77.40 36.14 4.97
N LEU A 42 78.37 37.00 4.64
CA LEU A 42 79.09 37.83 5.62
C LEU A 42 78.11 38.66 6.47
N GLN A 43 77.17 39.38 5.84
CA GLN A 43 76.19 40.20 6.56
C GLN A 43 75.33 39.35 7.53
N LEU A 44 74.91 38.16 7.10
CA LEU A 44 74.22 37.20 7.97
C LEU A 44 75.12 36.71 9.12
N CYS A 45 76.41 36.44 8.88
CA CYS A 45 77.35 36.04 9.93
C CYS A 45 77.57 37.14 10.96
N MET A 46 77.72 38.40 10.52
CA MET A 46 77.88 39.55 11.41
C MET A 46 76.65 39.76 12.29
N GLY A 47 75.46 39.84 11.69
CA GLY A 47 74.21 40.04 12.45
C GLY A 47 73.86 38.87 13.38
N ASN A 48 74.14 37.62 12.99
CA ASN A 48 73.94 36.47 13.88
C ASN A 48 74.94 36.46 15.05
N HIS A 49 76.21 36.83 14.82
CA HIS A 49 77.20 36.96 15.89
C HIS A 49 76.84 38.10 16.86
N GLU A 50 76.38 39.24 16.35
CA GLU A 50 75.91 40.37 17.15
C GLU A 50 74.69 39.99 18.03
N LEU A 51 73.69 39.32 17.46
CA LEU A 51 72.54 38.80 18.22
C LEU A 51 72.95 37.71 19.21
N TYR A 52 73.90 36.83 18.87
CA TYR A 52 74.42 35.79 19.76
C TYR A 52 75.14 36.38 20.98
N MET A 53 75.94 37.42 20.78
CA MET A 53 76.63 38.12 21.86
C MET A 53 75.69 39.02 22.67
N SER A 54 74.65 39.58 22.04
CA SER A 54 73.61 40.33 22.76
C SER A 54 72.79 39.43 23.68
N ARG A 55 72.40 38.22 23.23
CA ARG A 55 71.74 37.18 24.05
C ARG A 55 72.59 36.61 25.20
N ARG A 56 73.89 36.93 25.25
CA ARG A 56 74.83 36.52 26.31
C ARG A 56 75.14 37.63 27.32
N LYS A 57 74.67 38.85 27.05
CA LYS A 57 74.64 39.95 28.01
C LYS A 57 73.31 39.92 28.76
N PRO A 58 73.19 40.53 29.95
CA PRO A 58 71.87 40.79 30.53
C PRO A 58 71.01 41.60 29.55
N ASP A 59 69.70 41.36 29.57
CA ASP A 59 68.74 42.09 28.73
C ASP A 59 68.89 43.60 28.92
N THR A 60 68.77 44.38 27.84
CA THR A 60 68.67 45.84 27.93
C THR A 60 67.37 46.25 28.63
N ILE A 61 67.34 47.44 29.25
CA ILE A 61 66.17 47.94 30.00
C ILE A 61 64.88 47.87 29.16
N VAL A 62 64.97 48.20 27.87
CA VAL A 62 63.85 48.09 26.91
C VAL A 62 63.35 46.64 26.78
N VAL A 63 64.24 45.66 26.64
CA VAL A 63 63.86 44.25 26.55
C VAL A 63 63.30 43.73 27.87
N GLN A 64 63.81 44.19 29.01
CA GLN A 64 63.24 43.88 30.34
C GLN A 64 61.82 44.43 30.47
N GLN A 65 61.59 45.69 30.07
CA GLN A 65 60.27 46.33 30.08
C GLN A 65 59.28 45.60 29.14
N MET A 66 59.70 45.26 27.91
CA MET A 66 58.88 44.48 26.97
C MET A 66 58.53 43.09 27.53
N LYS A 67 59.46 42.43 28.25
CA LYS A 67 59.18 41.16 28.92
C LYS A 67 58.20 41.33 30.09
N ALA A 68 58.35 42.38 30.90
CA ALA A 68 57.43 42.66 32.02
C ALA A 68 56.00 42.92 31.49
N GLN A 69 55.85 43.83 30.52
CA GLN A 69 54.57 44.12 29.87
C GLN A 69 53.94 42.86 29.25
N ALA A 70 54.74 42.01 28.58
CA ALA A 70 54.25 40.76 28.01
C ALA A 70 53.84 39.70 29.05
N GLN A 71 54.36 39.75 30.29
CA GLN A 71 53.89 38.91 31.39
C GLN A 71 52.63 39.49 32.07
N GLU A 72 52.46 40.81 32.09
CA GLU A 72 51.30 41.50 32.66
C GLU A 72 50.06 41.44 31.75
N GLU A 73 50.23 41.66 30.44
CA GLU A 73 49.15 41.54 29.45
C GLU A 73 48.67 40.09 29.25
N LYS A 74 49.49 39.10 29.57
CA LYS A 74 49.16 37.68 29.36
C LYS A 74 47.95 37.20 30.17
N PRO A 75 47.92 37.31 31.52
CA PRO A 75 46.74 36.91 32.30
C PRO A 75 45.51 37.75 31.97
N GLN A 76 45.67 39.03 31.60
CA GLN A 76 44.56 39.87 31.16
C GLN A 76 43.90 39.31 29.88
N LYS A 77 44.69 38.97 28.86
CA LYS A 77 44.19 38.36 27.61
C LYS A 77 43.64 36.96 27.82
N GLN A 78 44.21 36.18 28.75
CA GLN A 78 43.67 34.87 29.12
C GLN A 78 42.31 34.98 29.82
N LEU A 79 42.13 35.96 30.71
CA LEU A 79 40.86 36.23 31.37
C LEU A 79 39.79 36.73 30.37
N GLU A 80 40.16 37.64 29.46
CA GLU A 80 39.28 38.11 28.38
C GLU A 80 38.84 36.93 27.48
N GLN A 81 39.77 36.07 27.05
CA GLN A 81 39.46 34.86 26.29
C GLN A 81 38.54 33.91 27.06
N GLN A 82 38.77 33.70 28.36
CA GLN A 82 37.92 32.85 29.19
C GLN A 82 36.51 33.44 29.39
N GLN A 83 36.39 34.77 29.50
CA GLN A 83 35.09 35.46 29.55
C GLN A 83 34.35 35.31 28.21
N LEU A 84 35.03 35.49 27.08
CA LEU A 84 34.44 35.29 25.75
C LEU A 84 34.05 33.83 25.49
N GLU A 85 34.86 32.85 25.91
CA GLU A 85 34.51 31.43 25.80
C GLU A 85 33.29 31.08 26.67
N THR A 86 33.26 31.53 27.93
CA THR A 86 32.13 31.25 28.83
C THR A 86 30.84 31.95 28.41
N GLU A 87 30.92 33.14 27.82
CA GLU A 87 29.77 33.88 27.26
C GLU A 87 29.23 33.17 26.00
N LYS A 88 30.11 32.82 25.06
CA LYS A 88 29.78 32.02 23.86
C LYS A 88 29.16 30.67 24.22
N LYS A 89 29.77 29.95 25.16
CA LYS A 89 29.31 28.65 25.69
C LYS A 89 28.00 28.76 26.47
N ARG A 90 27.65 29.94 27.01
CA ARG A 90 26.32 30.22 27.55
C ARG A 90 25.30 30.38 26.44
N ARG A 91 25.59 31.18 25.40
CA ARG A 91 24.71 31.34 24.23
C ARG A 91 24.42 30.01 23.53
N GLU A 92 25.46 29.20 23.29
CA GLU A 92 25.34 27.87 22.68
C GLU A 92 24.47 26.92 23.52
N LYS A 93 24.58 26.97 24.85
CA LYS A 93 23.68 26.23 25.76
C LYS A 93 22.25 26.78 25.73
N GLU A 94 22.06 28.09 25.72
CA GLU A 94 20.74 28.71 25.60
C GLU A 94 20.05 28.34 24.27
N GLN A 95 20.81 28.24 23.17
CA GLN A 95 20.32 27.76 21.88
C GLN A 95 19.96 26.27 21.92
N MET A 96 20.87 25.41 22.40
CA MET A 96 20.63 23.98 22.57
C MET A 96 19.39 23.69 23.45
N ILE A 97 19.17 24.48 24.51
CA ILE A 97 17.99 24.33 25.38
C ILE A 97 16.71 24.66 24.60
N ARG A 98 16.67 25.77 23.84
CA ARG A 98 15.51 26.15 23.02
C ARG A 98 15.23 25.14 21.91
N GLU A 99 16.26 24.68 21.21
CA GLU A 99 16.15 23.65 20.18
C GLU A 99 15.63 22.32 20.77
N LYS A 100 16.11 21.95 21.97
CA LYS A 100 15.58 20.80 22.71
C LYS A 100 14.12 21.00 23.14
N GLU A 101 13.74 22.18 23.60
CA GLU A 101 12.36 22.51 23.98
C GLU A 101 11.41 22.46 22.77
N GLU A 102 11.82 23.01 21.61
CA GLU A 102 11.08 22.90 20.35
C GLU A 102 10.93 21.43 19.89
N LEU A 103 12.02 20.64 19.97
CA LEU A 103 11.98 19.21 19.65
C LEU A 103 11.11 18.41 20.62
N MET A 104 11.09 18.73 21.92
CA MET A 104 10.20 18.09 22.90
C MET A 104 8.73 18.43 22.66
N LEU A 105 8.41 19.70 22.38
CA LEU A 105 7.04 20.12 22.02
C LEU A 105 6.57 19.43 20.73
N ARG A 106 7.45 19.33 19.72
CA ARG A 106 7.16 18.63 18.47
C ARG A 106 7.01 17.11 18.66
N LEU A 107 7.76 16.50 19.58
CA LEU A 107 7.58 15.10 19.96
C LEU A 107 6.20 14.89 20.61
N GLN A 108 5.78 15.77 21.54
CA GLN A 108 4.47 15.72 22.19
C GLN A 108 3.32 15.85 21.19
N ASP A 109 3.44 16.72 20.18
CA ASP A 109 2.47 16.83 19.07
C ASP A 109 2.36 15.52 18.26
N TYR A 110 3.48 14.85 17.98
CA TYR A 110 3.46 13.52 17.33
C TYR A 110 2.90 12.42 18.26
N GLU A 111 3.21 12.44 19.55
CA GLU A 111 2.65 11.50 20.54
C GLU A 111 1.13 11.67 20.68
N GLU A 112 0.61 12.90 20.78
CA GLU A 112 -0.83 13.16 20.86
C GLU A 112 -1.54 12.72 19.58
N LYS A 113 -0.99 13.04 18.40
CA LYS A 113 -1.54 12.59 17.11
C LYS A 113 -1.57 11.06 16.99
N THR A 114 -0.50 10.40 17.43
CA THR A 114 -0.42 8.92 17.43
C THR A 114 -1.45 8.32 18.38
N LYS A 115 -1.53 8.83 19.62
CA LYS A 115 -2.48 8.40 20.66
C LYS A 115 -3.94 8.71 20.32
N LYS A 116 -4.18 9.73 19.47
CA LYS A 116 -5.50 10.02 18.90
C LYS A 116 -5.86 9.02 17.81
N ALA A 117 -4.97 8.76 16.85
CA ALA A 117 -5.19 7.75 15.82
C ALA A 117 -5.37 6.33 16.41
N GLU A 118 -4.61 5.99 17.46
CA GLU A 118 -4.72 4.73 18.21
C GLU A 118 -6.09 4.56 18.89
N LYS A 119 -6.79 5.66 19.24
CA LYS A 119 -8.16 5.63 19.77
C LYS A 119 -9.22 5.62 18.67
N GLU A 120 -9.01 6.39 17.60
CA GLU A 120 -9.95 6.46 16.48
C GLU A 120 -10.00 5.15 15.69
N LEU A 121 -8.91 4.39 15.63
CA LEU A 121 -8.85 3.08 14.96
C LEU A 121 -9.83 2.02 15.55
N PRO A 122 -9.81 1.67 16.85
CA PRO A 122 -10.78 0.74 17.43
C PRO A 122 -12.21 1.26 17.38
N GLU A 123 -12.43 2.58 17.47
CA GLU A 123 -13.75 3.17 17.24
C GLU A 123 -14.24 2.94 15.80
N GLN A 124 -13.38 3.11 14.79
CA GLN A 124 -13.73 2.80 13.40
C GLN A 124 -13.98 1.31 13.19
N ILE A 125 -13.17 0.43 13.78
CA ILE A 125 -13.37 -1.03 13.73
C ILE A 125 -14.72 -1.41 14.36
N GLN A 126 -15.05 -0.86 15.54
CA GLN A 126 -16.32 -1.12 16.21
C GLN A 126 -17.51 -0.61 15.38
N ARG A 127 -17.42 0.59 14.78
CA ARG A 127 -18.47 1.12 13.89
C ARG A 127 -18.62 0.25 12.62
N ALA A 128 -17.53 -0.24 12.04
CA ALA A 128 -17.56 -1.13 10.88
C ALA A 128 -18.21 -2.49 11.21
N LEU A 129 -17.88 -3.08 12.36
CA LEU A 129 -18.53 -4.31 12.86
C LEU A 129 -20.03 -4.10 13.07
N GLN A 130 -20.44 -3.01 13.73
CA GLN A 130 -21.86 -2.68 13.94
C GLN A 130 -22.61 -2.45 12.62
N LEU A 131 -21.96 -1.90 11.59
CA LEU A 131 -22.56 -1.80 10.26
C LEU A 131 -22.68 -3.16 9.57
N GLN A 132 -21.69 -4.06 9.73
CA GLN A 132 -21.77 -5.41 9.18
C GLN A 132 -22.82 -6.28 9.89
N GLU A 133 -22.97 -6.17 11.20
CA GLU A 133 -24.04 -6.84 11.95
C GLU A 133 -25.42 -6.35 11.51
N ARG A 134 -25.58 -5.04 11.28
CA ARG A 134 -26.85 -4.48 10.78
C ARG A 134 -27.15 -4.85 9.34
N LYS A 135 -26.13 -4.98 8.47
CA LYS A 135 -26.29 -5.59 7.14
C LYS A 135 -26.81 -7.01 7.25
N ARG A 136 -26.14 -7.90 8.00
CA ARG A 136 -26.56 -9.30 8.15
C ARG A 136 -27.96 -9.44 8.73
N ALA A 137 -28.32 -8.61 9.70
CA ALA A 137 -29.68 -8.60 10.28
C ALA A 137 -30.74 -8.06 9.31
N GLN A 138 -30.36 -7.23 8.34
CA GLN A 138 -31.23 -6.80 7.24
C GLN A 138 -31.35 -7.91 6.18
N GLU A 139 -30.23 -8.49 5.73
CA GLU A 139 -30.17 -9.64 4.81
C GLU A 139 -30.97 -10.85 5.34
N GLU A 140 -30.91 -11.11 6.65
CA GLU A 140 -31.70 -12.16 7.32
C GLU A 140 -33.19 -11.81 7.41
N ALA A 141 -33.54 -10.54 7.61
CA ALA A 141 -34.94 -10.09 7.62
C ALA A 141 -35.57 -10.10 6.22
N GLU A 142 -34.86 -9.60 5.21
CA GLU A 142 -35.28 -9.60 3.80
C GLU A 142 -35.51 -11.05 3.32
N ARG A 143 -34.60 -11.98 3.62
CA ARG A 143 -34.79 -13.41 3.35
C ARG A 143 -36.00 -14.04 4.07
N LEU A 144 -36.35 -13.58 5.27
CA LEU A 144 -37.52 -14.08 6.00
C LEU A 144 -38.82 -13.48 5.44
N GLU A 145 -38.78 -12.27 4.88
CA GLU A 145 -39.87 -11.65 4.14
C GLU A 145 -40.09 -12.38 2.79
N GLU A 146 -39.02 -12.67 2.03
CA GLU A 146 -39.05 -13.51 0.83
C GLU A 146 -39.62 -14.91 1.11
N GLU A 147 -39.20 -15.58 2.19
CA GLU A 147 -39.69 -16.91 2.56
C GLU A 147 -41.18 -16.86 2.95
N ALA A 148 -41.62 -15.81 3.65
CA ALA A 148 -43.02 -15.59 3.99
C ALA A 148 -43.89 -15.31 2.77
N ASP A 149 -43.44 -14.48 1.83
CA ASP A 149 -44.14 -14.19 0.57
C ASP A 149 -44.22 -15.42 -0.33
N CYS A 150 -43.16 -16.23 -0.40
CA CYS A 150 -43.17 -17.51 -1.11
C CYS A 150 -44.20 -18.48 -0.50
N VAL A 151 -44.26 -18.59 0.83
CA VAL A 151 -45.26 -19.42 1.53
C VAL A 151 -46.68 -18.89 1.31
N ALA A 152 -46.89 -17.57 1.34
CA ALA A 152 -48.19 -16.96 1.06
C ALA A 152 -48.65 -17.19 -0.40
N ALA A 153 -47.74 -17.08 -1.36
CA ALA A 153 -48.00 -17.39 -2.77
C ALA A 153 -48.38 -18.87 -2.97
N LEU A 154 -47.65 -19.79 -2.33
CA LEU A 154 -47.94 -21.24 -2.37
C LEU A 154 -49.33 -21.54 -1.78
N GLN A 155 -49.67 -20.97 -0.62
CA GLN A 155 -50.99 -21.11 -0.01
C GLN A 155 -52.12 -20.53 -0.88
N ALA A 156 -51.87 -19.40 -1.55
CA ALA A 156 -52.82 -18.84 -2.52
C ALA A 156 -53.02 -19.77 -3.74
N THR A 157 -51.96 -20.42 -4.23
CA THR A 157 -52.10 -21.41 -5.31
C THR A 157 -52.82 -22.68 -4.85
N GLU A 158 -52.55 -23.20 -3.64
CA GLU A 158 -53.23 -24.39 -3.10
C GLU A 158 -54.74 -24.16 -2.92
N GLU A 159 -55.15 -23.01 -2.39
CA GLU A 159 -56.57 -22.67 -2.23
C GLU A 159 -57.25 -22.40 -3.59
N LEU A 160 -56.55 -21.87 -4.59
CA LEU A 160 -57.06 -21.77 -5.97
C LEU A 160 -57.21 -23.14 -6.65
N GLU A 161 -56.23 -24.04 -6.48
CA GLU A 161 -56.33 -25.42 -6.98
C GLU A 161 -57.49 -26.16 -6.32
N ARG A 162 -57.67 -26.00 -5.01
CA ARG A 162 -58.80 -26.55 -4.26
C ARG A 162 -60.14 -26.03 -4.77
N GLN A 163 -60.25 -24.72 -5.02
CA GLN A 163 -61.47 -24.12 -5.60
C GLN A 163 -61.72 -24.61 -7.04
N ALA A 164 -60.67 -24.83 -7.84
CA ALA A 164 -60.79 -25.41 -9.17
C ALA A 164 -61.25 -26.89 -9.10
N VAL A 165 -60.70 -27.68 -8.19
CA VAL A 165 -61.11 -29.07 -7.91
C VAL A 165 -62.57 -29.14 -7.45
N ASP A 166 -63.02 -28.24 -6.58
CA ASP A 166 -64.41 -28.20 -6.13
C ASP A 166 -65.37 -27.67 -7.22
N GLN A 167 -64.93 -26.77 -8.12
CA GLN A 167 -65.66 -26.45 -9.36
C GLN A 167 -65.79 -27.66 -10.28
N VAL A 168 -64.71 -28.43 -10.50
CA VAL A 168 -64.71 -29.62 -11.37
C VAL A 168 -65.66 -30.68 -10.81
N LYS A 169 -65.65 -30.95 -9.49
CA LYS A 169 -66.64 -31.83 -8.85
C LYS A 169 -68.08 -31.36 -9.09
N GLY A 170 -68.33 -30.06 -9.01
CA GLY A 170 -69.64 -29.48 -9.32
C GLY A 170 -70.06 -29.68 -10.78
N GLN A 171 -69.15 -29.44 -11.73
CA GLN A 171 -69.39 -29.69 -13.15
C GLN A 171 -69.59 -31.18 -13.46
N GLU A 172 -68.84 -32.07 -12.81
CA GLU A 172 -68.95 -33.53 -12.93
C GLU A 172 -70.30 -34.03 -12.40
N GLN A 173 -70.79 -33.49 -11.27
CA GLN A 173 -72.14 -33.77 -10.76
C GLN A 173 -73.22 -33.33 -11.75
N LEU A 174 -73.16 -32.09 -12.26
CA LEU A 174 -74.12 -31.62 -13.28
C LEU A 174 -74.03 -32.45 -14.58
N ALA A 175 -72.83 -32.87 -14.99
CA ALA A 175 -72.65 -33.73 -16.16
C ALA A 175 -73.22 -35.14 -15.94
N ALA A 176 -73.08 -35.70 -14.74
CA ALA A 176 -73.68 -36.98 -14.37
C ALA A 176 -75.21 -36.92 -14.33
N GLU A 177 -75.80 -35.85 -13.78
CA GLU A 177 -77.25 -35.62 -13.83
C GLU A 177 -77.73 -35.50 -15.29
N LEU A 178 -77.07 -34.69 -16.11
CA LEU A 178 -77.37 -34.54 -17.54
C LEU A 178 -77.24 -35.87 -18.30
N ALA A 179 -76.26 -36.71 -17.97
CA ALA A 179 -76.12 -38.06 -18.53
C ALA A 179 -77.25 -39.00 -18.09
N GLU A 180 -77.72 -38.90 -16.85
CA GLU A 180 -78.88 -39.66 -16.36
C GLU A 180 -80.18 -39.23 -17.07
N TYR A 181 -80.37 -37.92 -17.28
CA TYR A 181 -81.49 -37.40 -18.07
C TYR A 181 -81.38 -37.81 -19.55
N ALA A 182 -80.19 -37.79 -20.15
CA ALA A 182 -79.96 -38.26 -21.52
C ALA A 182 -80.26 -39.76 -21.65
N ALA A 183 -79.86 -40.59 -20.67
CA ALA A 183 -80.18 -42.02 -20.64
C ALA A 183 -81.70 -42.27 -20.51
N LYS A 184 -82.41 -41.48 -19.69
CA LYS A 184 -83.88 -41.52 -19.59
C LYS A 184 -84.56 -41.13 -20.91
N ILE A 185 -84.04 -40.12 -21.60
CA ILE A 185 -84.52 -39.72 -22.94
C ILE A 185 -84.28 -40.85 -23.95
N ALA A 186 -83.06 -41.38 -24.03
CA ALA A 186 -82.71 -42.47 -24.94
C ALA A 186 -83.56 -43.73 -24.73
N LEU A 187 -83.89 -44.07 -23.46
CA LEU A 187 -84.81 -45.16 -23.15
C LEU A 187 -86.24 -44.89 -23.68
N VAL A 188 -86.74 -43.67 -23.54
CA VAL A 188 -88.05 -43.26 -24.09
C VAL A 188 -88.02 -43.23 -25.62
N GLU A 189 -86.90 -42.81 -26.23
CA GLU A 189 -86.72 -42.80 -27.68
C GLU A 189 -86.61 -44.22 -28.26
N GLU A 190 -85.90 -45.15 -27.63
CA GLU A 190 -85.84 -46.53 -28.09
C GLU A 190 -87.18 -47.26 -27.86
N VAL A 191 -87.92 -46.97 -26.78
CA VAL A 191 -89.32 -47.45 -26.64
C VAL A 191 -90.23 -46.88 -27.72
N ARG A 192 -90.10 -45.58 -28.04
CA ARG A 192 -90.83 -44.92 -29.13
C ARG A 192 -90.43 -45.48 -30.50
N ARG A 193 -89.16 -45.85 -30.68
CA ARG A 193 -88.63 -46.48 -31.89
C ARG A 193 -89.15 -47.91 -32.02
N CYS A 194 -89.05 -48.76 -31.01
CA CYS A 194 -89.68 -50.09 -31.02
C CYS A 194 -91.18 -50.00 -31.35
N LYS A 195 -91.89 -48.99 -30.85
CA LYS A 195 -93.31 -48.74 -31.20
C LYS A 195 -93.51 -48.19 -32.62
N LYS A 196 -92.55 -47.44 -33.18
CA LYS A 196 -92.54 -47.04 -34.59
C LYS A 196 -92.24 -48.24 -35.50
N ASP A 197 -91.28 -49.06 -35.14
CA ASP A 197 -90.83 -50.23 -35.89
C ASP A 197 -91.93 -51.33 -35.84
N GLU A 198 -92.65 -51.48 -34.72
CA GLU A 198 -93.92 -52.25 -34.66
C GLU A 198 -94.97 -51.69 -35.64
N VAL A 199 -95.18 -50.37 -35.66
CA VAL A 199 -96.15 -49.74 -36.59
C VAL A 199 -95.70 -49.88 -38.05
N GLU A 200 -94.41 -49.84 -38.34
CA GLU A 200 -93.85 -50.08 -39.68
C GLU A 200 -93.95 -51.56 -40.06
N GLU A 201 -93.84 -52.51 -39.13
CA GLU A 201 -94.15 -53.92 -39.40
C GLU A 201 -95.64 -54.13 -39.68
N TRP A 202 -96.54 -53.51 -38.90
CA TRP A 202 -97.99 -53.54 -39.17
C TRP A 202 -98.33 -52.86 -40.50
N GLN A 203 -97.68 -51.75 -40.85
CA GLN A 203 -97.82 -51.12 -42.17
C GLN A 203 -97.24 -51.99 -43.29
N HIS A 204 -96.12 -52.67 -43.06
CA HIS A 204 -95.54 -53.57 -44.06
C HIS A 204 -96.45 -54.78 -44.29
N ARG A 205 -96.97 -55.42 -43.24
CA ARG A 205 -97.94 -56.53 -43.35
C ARG A 205 -99.26 -56.08 -43.98
N ALA A 206 -99.74 -54.89 -43.66
CA ALA A 206 -100.92 -54.30 -44.30
C ALA A 206 -100.64 -53.97 -45.79
N LYS A 207 -99.43 -53.51 -46.10
CA LYS A 207 -98.97 -53.31 -47.48
C LYS A 207 -98.73 -54.62 -48.20
N GLU A 208 -98.29 -55.70 -47.56
CA GLU A 208 -98.20 -57.04 -48.18
C GLU A 208 -99.58 -57.58 -48.50
N ALA A 209 -100.54 -57.47 -47.57
CA ALA A 209 -101.93 -57.81 -47.86
C ALA A 209 -102.53 -56.94 -48.98
N GLN A 210 -102.15 -55.66 -49.06
CA GLN A 210 -102.53 -54.76 -50.15
C GLN A 210 -101.75 -55.04 -51.45
N ASP A 211 -100.50 -55.48 -51.38
CA ASP A 211 -99.64 -55.84 -52.50
C ASP A 211 -99.98 -57.25 -53.04
N ASP A 212 -100.63 -58.10 -52.25
CA ASP A 212 -101.29 -59.33 -52.72
C ASP A 212 -102.67 -59.02 -53.33
N LEU A 213 -103.41 -58.06 -52.76
CA LEU A 213 -104.59 -57.46 -53.39
C LEU A 213 -104.24 -56.66 -54.67
N VAL A 214 -102.99 -56.20 -54.80
CA VAL A 214 -102.47 -55.55 -55.99
C VAL A 214 -101.79 -56.56 -56.91
N LYS A 215 -101.18 -57.66 -56.47
CA LYS A 215 -100.76 -58.79 -57.33
C LYS A 215 -101.96 -59.43 -58.01
N THR A 216 -103.04 -59.70 -57.29
CA THR A 216 -104.33 -60.14 -57.90
C THR A 216 -104.97 -59.07 -58.80
N LYS A 217 -104.44 -57.84 -58.78
CA LYS A 217 -104.79 -56.73 -59.67
C LYS A 217 -103.66 -56.36 -60.66
N GLU A 218 -102.51 -57.03 -60.63
CA GLU A 218 -101.32 -56.84 -61.48
C GLU A 218 -101.09 -58.08 -62.34
N GLU A 219 -101.55 -59.26 -61.93
CA GLU A 219 -102.09 -60.25 -62.89
C GLU A 219 -103.16 -59.63 -63.80
N LEU A 220 -103.79 -58.53 -63.36
CA LEU A 220 -104.77 -57.71 -64.09
C LEU A 220 -104.21 -56.36 -64.60
N HIS A 221 -102.93 -56.03 -64.34
CA HIS A 221 -102.31 -54.74 -64.69
C HIS A 221 -100.81 -54.80 -65.04
N LEU A 222 -100.25 -55.99 -65.28
CA LEU A 222 -98.99 -56.25 -65.99
C LEU A 222 -99.18 -55.93 -67.49
N MET A 223 -99.57 -54.69 -67.73
CA MET A 223 -100.09 -54.16 -68.98
C MET A 223 -99.60 -52.72 -69.25
N MET A 224 -99.18 -51.96 -68.22
CA MET A 224 -98.66 -50.57 -68.31
C MET A 224 -97.48 -50.26 -67.33
N THR A 225 -96.83 -49.09 -67.43
CA THR A 225 -95.41 -48.80 -67.05
C THR A 225 -95.15 -47.63 -66.04
N ALA A 226 -93.88 -47.32 -65.69
CA ALA A 226 -93.41 -46.51 -64.50
C ALA A 226 -92.53 -45.22 -64.83
N PRO A 227 -91.56 -44.70 -64.00
CA PRO A 227 -91.61 -43.78 -62.78
C PRO A 227 -90.63 -42.51 -62.76
N LEU A 228 -90.36 -41.78 -61.61
CA LEU A 228 -89.08 -41.03 -61.13
C LEU A 228 -89.22 -39.94 -59.91
N PRO A 229 -88.13 -39.38 -59.21
CA PRO A 229 -88.06 -38.80 -57.77
C PRO A 229 -87.16 -37.49 -57.37
N LEU A 230 -86.72 -37.19 -56.07
CA LEU A 230 -86.03 -35.93 -55.46
C LEU A 230 -85.01 -36.03 -54.15
N PRO A 231 -84.14 -35.01 -53.64
CA PRO A 231 -82.86 -35.08 -52.71
C PRO A 231 -82.40 -34.03 -51.49
N PRO A 232 -81.19 -34.08 -50.72
CA PRO A 232 -80.78 -33.39 -49.37
C PRO A 232 -79.34 -32.63 -49.02
N ARG A 233 -78.87 -32.31 -47.71
CA ARG A 233 -77.75 -31.35 -47.09
C ARG A 233 -77.01 -31.76 -45.67
N MET A 234 -76.05 -31.18 -44.80
CA MET A 234 -74.93 -30.09 -44.45
C MET A 234 -74.19 -30.34 -42.99
N TYR A 235 -73.20 -29.75 -42.17
CA TYR A 235 -72.03 -28.69 -41.96
C TYR A 235 -71.02 -29.01 -40.68
N GLU A 236 -70.09 -28.33 -39.85
CA GLU A 236 -69.43 -26.96 -39.48
C GLU A 236 -67.93 -26.72 -38.76
N PRO A 237 -67.53 -26.45 -37.41
CA PRO A 237 -66.34 -25.59 -36.81
C PRO A 237 -65.33 -26.13 -35.62
N VAL A 238 -64.36 -25.56 -34.73
CA VAL A 238 -63.31 -24.44 -34.32
C VAL A 238 -62.53 -24.75 -32.89
N GLY A 239 -61.46 -24.24 -32.09
CA GLY A 239 -60.29 -23.22 -31.79
C GLY A 239 -59.65 -23.33 -30.28
N TYR A 240 -58.62 -22.73 -29.48
CA TYR A 240 -57.30 -21.90 -29.30
C TYR A 240 -56.72 -21.91 -27.75
N ARG A 241 -55.64 -21.36 -26.98
CA ARG A 241 -54.24 -20.61 -26.79
C ARG A 241 -53.73 -20.61 -25.21
N VAL A 242 -52.62 -20.18 -24.42
CA VAL A 242 -51.15 -19.64 -24.26
C VAL A 242 -50.49 -19.71 -22.74
N GLN A 243 -49.41 -19.14 -21.99
CA GLN A 243 -48.12 -18.22 -21.86
C GLN A 243 -47.24 -18.48 -20.48
N GLU A 244 -46.19 -17.88 -19.72
CA GLU A 244 -45.15 -16.71 -19.50
C GLU A 244 -43.94 -16.92 -18.35
N GLY A 245 -42.97 -16.00 -17.89
CA GLY A 245 -41.90 -16.13 -16.72
C GLY A 245 -40.70 -15.06 -16.33
N LEU A 246 -39.87 -15.09 -15.17
CA LEU A 246 -38.85 -14.02 -14.56
C LEU A 246 -37.62 -14.31 -13.47
N GLN A 247 -36.54 -13.41 -13.26
CA GLN A 247 -35.56 -12.84 -12.12
C GLN A 247 -34.49 -13.61 -11.13
N ASP A 248 -33.48 -13.15 -10.21
CA ASP A 248 -32.43 -12.02 -9.86
C ASP A 248 -31.32 -12.22 -8.61
N GLU A 249 -30.47 -11.20 -8.07
CA GLU A 249 -29.51 -10.97 -6.80
C GLU A 249 -27.86 -11.07 -6.66
N GLY A 250 -27.16 -10.83 -5.45
CA GLY A 250 -25.72 -10.32 -5.03
C GLY A 250 -24.37 -11.17 -4.72
N ALA A 251 -23.20 -10.93 -3.96
CA ALA A 251 -22.58 -10.07 -2.80
C ALA A 251 -20.94 -9.86 -2.62
N GLU A 252 -20.20 -9.94 -1.42
CA GLU A 252 -18.83 -9.31 -0.98
C GLU A 252 -17.49 -10.12 -0.49
N SER A 253 -16.25 -9.49 -0.23
CA SER A 253 -15.08 -9.92 0.70
C SER A 253 -13.82 -8.95 0.98
N MET A 254 -12.75 -9.28 1.82
CA MET A 254 -11.70 -8.35 2.49
C MET A 254 -10.23 -8.87 2.89
N GLY A 255 -9.16 -8.02 3.18
CA GLY A 255 -7.97 -8.33 4.10
C GLY A 255 -6.61 -7.47 4.15
N TYR A 256 -5.75 -7.59 5.23
CA TYR A 256 -4.26 -7.25 5.48
C TYR A 256 -3.72 -6.23 6.59
N SER A 257 -2.37 -6.11 6.85
CA SER A 257 -1.73 -5.90 8.23
C SER A 257 -0.29 -5.26 8.41
N ALA A 258 0.08 -4.83 9.67
CA ALA A 258 1.43 -4.59 10.35
C ALA A 258 2.25 -3.24 10.13
N LYS A 259 3.30 -2.77 10.89
CA LYS A 259 4.17 -3.19 12.07
C LYS A 259 4.93 -1.98 12.79
N LEU A 260 5.95 -2.21 13.70
CA LEU A 260 6.75 -1.23 14.54
C LEU A 260 8.26 -1.62 14.84
N CYS A 261 9.14 -0.67 15.29
CA CYS A 261 10.31 -0.82 16.24
C CYS A 261 11.13 0.49 16.56
N ILE A 262 12.06 0.50 17.55
CA ILE A 262 12.77 1.68 18.19
C ILE A 262 14.25 1.34 18.61
N GLU A 263 15.08 2.36 18.96
CA GLU A 263 16.32 2.35 19.84
C GLU A 263 17.72 2.05 19.19
N GLY A 264 18.90 2.54 19.64
CA GLY A 264 19.31 3.54 20.66
C GLY A 264 20.85 3.54 21.02
N ILE A 265 21.25 4.28 22.09
CA ILE A 265 22.50 4.11 22.93
C ILE A 265 23.86 4.75 22.45
N LEU A 266 24.82 4.92 23.40
CA LEU A 266 26.12 5.65 23.36
C LEU A 266 27.36 4.66 23.35
N ASP A 267 28.62 4.86 23.81
CA ASP A 267 29.32 5.83 24.71
C ASP A 267 30.89 5.62 24.74
N TYR A 268 31.62 6.44 25.54
CA TYR A 268 32.95 6.25 26.20
C TYR A 268 34.34 6.64 25.59
N ARG A 269 35.17 7.23 26.50
CA ARG A 269 36.61 6.95 26.88
C ARG A 269 37.80 7.86 26.48
N ASN A 270 38.72 8.00 27.46
CA ASN A 270 40.21 8.03 27.41
C ASN A 270 41.07 9.33 27.26
N GLU A 271 40.50 10.54 27.22
CA GLU A 271 41.18 11.84 27.00
C GLU A 271 42.70 12.01 27.39
N GLU A 272 43.04 12.07 28.69
CA GLU A 272 44.16 12.95 29.14
C GLU A 272 45.25 12.36 30.09
N ASN A 273 45.61 11.08 29.98
CA ASN A 273 46.99 10.66 30.36
C ASN A 273 47.90 10.64 29.12
N GLN A 274 47.57 11.50 28.15
CA GLN A 274 47.64 11.15 26.75
C GLN A 274 48.31 12.22 25.89
N GLU A 275 48.55 13.45 26.38
CA GLU A 275 48.92 14.58 25.50
C GLU A 275 50.38 14.55 24.99
N ASN A 276 51.34 14.19 25.85
CA ASN A 276 52.75 14.07 25.43
C ASN A 276 53.00 12.79 24.60
N GLU A 277 52.30 11.71 24.96
CA GLU A 277 52.24 10.52 24.10
C GLU A 277 51.42 10.80 22.82
N ARG A 278 50.41 11.67 22.82
CA ARG A 278 49.65 12.10 21.64
C ARG A 278 50.60 12.67 20.63
N VAL A 279 51.47 13.63 20.99
CA VAL A 279 52.38 14.22 20.00
C VAL A 279 53.28 13.14 19.36
N GLN A 280 53.79 12.19 20.14
CA GLN A 280 54.61 11.09 19.60
C GLN A 280 53.80 10.08 18.79
N ARG A 281 52.61 9.68 19.26
CA ARG A 281 51.68 8.77 18.58
C ARG A 281 51.07 9.39 17.32
N GLN A 282 50.73 10.67 17.33
CA GLN A 282 50.23 11.43 16.17
C GLN A 282 51.31 11.49 15.09
N LEU A 283 52.56 11.82 15.46
CA LEU A 283 53.67 11.77 14.52
C LEU A 283 53.91 10.36 13.96
N LEU A 284 53.76 9.31 14.78
CA LEU A 284 53.88 7.91 14.37
C LEU A 284 52.72 7.46 13.46
N THR A 285 51.48 7.81 13.81
CA THR A 285 50.25 7.50 13.05
C THR A 285 50.26 8.23 11.72
N LEU A 286 50.54 9.54 11.68
CA LEU A 286 50.68 10.30 10.44
C LEU A 286 51.82 9.73 9.58
N SER A 287 52.93 9.28 10.18
CA SER A 287 54.01 8.61 9.45
C SER A 287 53.60 7.23 8.91
N ASN A 288 52.70 6.51 9.58
CA ASN A 288 52.17 5.23 9.10
C ASN A 288 51.13 5.44 8.00
N GLU A 289 50.18 6.37 8.17
CA GLU A 289 49.17 6.75 7.17
C GLU A 289 49.84 7.23 5.87
N LEU A 290 50.84 8.11 5.96
CA LEU A 290 51.65 8.56 4.82
C LEU A 290 52.52 7.44 4.20
N SER A 291 52.71 6.31 4.88
CA SER A 291 53.42 5.14 4.34
C SER A 291 52.49 4.06 3.76
N GLN A 292 51.21 4.07 4.13
CA GLN A 292 50.16 3.17 3.65
C GLN A 292 49.35 3.78 2.50
N GLY A 293 49.30 5.10 2.38
CA GLY A 293 48.69 5.77 1.24
C GLY A 293 49.46 5.50 -0.06
N ASP A 294 48.74 5.10 -1.11
CA ASP A 294 49.21 4.55 -2.39
C ASP A 294 50.34 5.32 -3.09
N THR A 295 50.59 6.58 -2.72
CA THR A 295 51.77 7.37 -3.13
C THR A 295 53.09 6.59 -3.13
N LYS A 296 53.29 5.66 -2.19
CA LYS A 296 54.52 4.85 -2.19
C LYS A 296 54.52 3.77 -3.27
N GLN A 297 53.41 3.04 -3.46
CA GLN A 297 53.28 2.10 -4.58
C GLN A 297 53.35 2.83 -5.92
N TRP A 298 52.74 4.00 -6.05
CA TRP A 298 52.83 4.85 -7.24
C TRP A 298 54.26 5.33 -7.55
N ILE A 299 55.07 5.64 -6.53
CA ILE A 299 56.48 5.99 -6.73
C ILE A 299 57.29 4.74 -7.11
N ASP A 300 57.09 3.62 -6.40
CA ASP A 300 57.81 2.36 -6.66
C ASP A 300 57.44 1.77 -8.05
N GLU A 301 56.20 1.96 -8.54
CA GLU A 301 55.77 1.61 -9.91
C GLU A 301 56.29 2.60 -10.97
N PHE A 302 56.40 3.90 -10.64
CA PHE A 302 56.89 4.92 -11.58
C PHE A 302 58.42 4.92 -11.74
N GLU A 303 59.18 4.52 -10.70
CA GLU A 303 60.63 4.27 -10.82
C GLU A 303 60.96 2.91 -11.49
N ALA A 304 59.94 2.10 -11.82
CA ALA A 304 60.08 0.80 -12.49
C ALA A 304 59.76 0.82 -14.01
N MET A 305 59.45 1.99 -14.59
CA MET A 305 59.19 2.19 -16.04
C MET A 305 60.35 2.86 -16.78
#